data_AF-A0A1B8E969-F1
#
_entry.id   AF-A0A1B8E969-F1
#
_cell.length_a   1.000
_cell.length_b   1.000
_cell.length_c   1.000
_cell.angle_alpha   90.00
_cell.angle_beta   90.00
_cell.angle_gamma   90.00
#
_symmetry.space_group_name_H-M   'P 1'
#
loop_
_entity.id
_entity.type
_entity.pdbx_description
1 polymer ?
#
loop_
_entity_poly.entity_id
_entity_poly.type
_entity_poly.pdbx_seq_one_letter_code
_entity_poly.pdbx_strand_id
1 'polypeptide(L)'
;MADFAGIAKQFTDFYYNQFDTDRSQLAPLYRDNSMLTFESAAVAGAGPIVEKLTSLPFGKVKHQVSTLDAQPVEGGGIIILVTGALLVDEEQRPMNYSQCFQLLPDGAGSYFIFNDIFKLVFERAHQRPGEPMLTHCDSHRYPIAFKEISNDDDRRGVRHEEFQYICAMVRDSLHDTLQAGLVWPEKLNKQHASEEPTCSKQGTGY
;
A
#
# COMPACT_ATOMS: atom_id res chain seq x y z
N MET A 1 -24.04 -15.39 14.98
CA MET A 1 -22.99 -14.44 14.57
C MET A 1 -22.20 -15.16 13.50
N ALA A 2 -22.05 -14.61 12.29
CA ALA A 2 -21.28 -15.26 11.24
C ALA A 2 -19.84 -15.48 11.72
N ASP A 3 -19.26 -16.65 11.41
CA ASP A 3 -17.87 -16.97 11.78
C ASP A 3 -16.89 -16.20 10.88
N PHE A 4 -16.75 -14.90 11.16
CA PHE A 4 -15.89 -13.99 10.40
C PHE A 4 -14.42 -14.41 10.46
N ALA A 5 -13.98 -15.00 11.58
CA ALA A 5 -12.61 -15.47 11.75
C ALA A 5 -12.32 -16.69 10.86
N GLY A 6 -13.26 -17.65 10.79
CA GLY A 6 -13.19 -18.78 9.87
C GLY A 6 -13.17 -18.34 8.41
N ILE A 7 -14.04 -17.40 8.03
CA ILE A 7 -14.08 -16.83 6.67
C ILE A 7 -12.76 -16.11 6.33
N ALA A 8 -12.26 -15.28 7.24
CA ALA A 8 -11.00 -14.56 7.05
C ALA A 8 -9.83 -15.52 6.82
N LYS A 9 -9.71 -16.57 7.63
CA LYS A 9 -8.66 -17.58 7.45
C LYS A 9 -8.76 -18.28 6.09
N GLN A 10 -9.95 -18.72 5.71
CA GLN A 10 -10.17 -19.39 4.42
C GLN A 10 -9.86 -18.46 3.24
N PHE A 11 -10.29 -17.19 3.32
CA PHE A 11 -10.00 -16.18 2.33
C PHE A 11 -8.48 -15.95 2.21
N THR A 12 -7.77 -15.75 3.32
CA THR A 12 -6.34 -15.49 3.31
C THR A 12 -5.54 -16.66 2.76
N ASP A 13 -5.88 -17.90 3.16
CA ASP A 13 -5.27 -19.11 2.62
C ASP A 13 -5.51 -19.22 1.11
N PHE A 14 -6.74 -18.97 0.64
CA PHE A 14 -7.07 -19.00 -0.78
C PHE A 14 -6.33 -17.93 -1.58
N TYR A 15 -6.38 -16.68 -1.11
CA TYR A 15 -5.81 -15.52 -1.78
C TYR A 15 -4.31 -15.70 -2.01
N TYR A 16 -3.53 -16.03 -0.97
CA TYR A 16 -2.09 -16.18 -1.11
C TYR A 16 -1.68 -17.41 -1.90
N ASN A 17 -2.38 -18.54 -1.76
CA ASN A 17 -2.11 -19.71 -2.59
C ASN A 17 -2.33 -19.40 -4.08
N GLN A 18 -3.40 -18.67 -4.40
CA GLN A 18 -3.69 -18.27 -5.76
C GLN A 18 -2.69 -17.22 -6.27
N PHE A 19 -2.30 -16.26 -5.43
CA PHE A 19 -1.29 -15.25 -5.76
C PHE A 19 0.08 -15.89 -6.09
N ASP A 20 0.49 -16.89 -5.30
CA ASP A 20 1.76 -17.59 -5.46
C ASP A 20 1.77 -18.50 -6.71
N THR A 21 0.60 -19.01 -7.12
CA THR A 21 0.46 -19.94 -8.25
C THR A 21 0.18 -19.23 -9.57
N ASP A 22 -0.88 -18.43 -9.63
CA ASP A 22 -1.32 -17.69 -10.82
C ASP A 22 -2.16 -16.47 -10.42
N ARG A 23 -1.54 -15.29 -10.51
CA ARG A 23 -2.16 -14.00 -10.15
C ARG A 23 -3.32 -13.62 -11.08
N SER A 24 -3.37 -14.15 -12.29
CA SER A 24 -4.45 -13.82 -13.25
C SER A 24 -5.82 -14.31 -12.78
N GLN A 25 -5.84 -15.36 -11.95
CA GLN A 25 -7.07 -15.94 -11.37
C GLN A 25 -7.60 -15.16 -10.17
N LEU A 26 -6.96 -14.07 -9.76
CA LEU A 26 -7.47 -13.21 -8.68
C LEU A 26 -8.59 -12.28 -9.14
N ALA A 27 -8.80 -12.12 -10.46
CA ALA A 27 -9.82 -11.23 -11.03
C ALA A 27 -11.23 -11.42 -10.43
N PRO A 28 -11.74 -12.65 -10.20
CA PRO A 28 -13.07 -12.86 -9.64
C PRO A 28 -13.23 -12.43 -8.18
N LEU A 29 -12.14 -12.16 -7.46
CA LEU A 29 -12.18 -11.67 -6.07
C LEU A 29 -12.45 -10.17 -6.00
N TYR A 30 -12.18 -9.44 -7.08
CA TYR A 30 -12.38 -7.99 -7.17
C TYR A 30 -13.66 -7.65 -7.95
N ARG A 31 -14.12 -6.42 -7.81
CA ARG A 31 -15.26 -5.81 -8.50
C ARG A 31 -14.84 -4.47 -9.08
N ASP A 32 -15.71 -3.86 -9.88
CA ASP A 32 -15.43 -2.56 -10.51
C ASP A 32 -15.25 -1.42 -9.49
N ASN A 33 -15.84 -1.56 -8.29
CA ASN A 33 -15.71 -0.63 -7.19
C ASN A 33 -14.60 -1.00 -6.18
N SER A 34 -13.80 -2.03 -6.46
CA SER A 34 -12.67 -2.41 -5.62
C SER A 34 -11.50 -1.44 -5.77
N MET A 35 -10.69 -1.32 -4.72
CA MET A 35 -9.48 -0.50 -4.72
C MET A 35 -8.28 -1.24 -4.12
N LEU A 36 -7.17 -1.24 -4.85
CA LEU A 36 -5.87 -1.70 -4.39
C LEU A 36 -4.96 -0.49 -4.13
N THR A 37 -4.26 -0.49 -3.00
CA THR A 37 -3.11 0.39 -2.77
C THR A 37 -1.86 -0.46 -2.62
N PHE A 38 -0.97 -0.42 -3.60
CA PHE A 38 0.29 -1.17 -3.59
C PHE A 38 1.48 -0.21 -3.46
N GLU A 39 2.21 -0.30 -2.35
CA GLU A 39 3.38 0.56 -2.10
C GLU A 39 3.10 2.07 -2.15
N SER A 40 1.86 2.47 -1.82
CA SER A 40 1.32 3.85 -1.90
C SER A 40 0.72 4.25 -3.25
N ALA A 41 0.74 3.38 -4.26
CA ALA A 41 0.05 3.60 -5.52
C ALA A 41 -1.36 3.02 -5.48
N ALA A 42 -2.36 3.86 -5.74
CA ALA A 42 -3.75 3.47 -5.76
C ALA A 42 -4.22 3.08 -7.17
N VAL A 43 -4.95 1.98 -7.26
CA VAL A 43 -5.55 1.45 -8.49
C VAL A 43 -6.99 1.03 -8.18
N ALA A 44 -7.94 1.40 -9.03
CA ALA A 44 -9.35 1.09 -8.86
C ALA A 44 -9.86 0.19 -9.99
N GLY A 45 -10.77 -0.72 -9.64
CA GLY A 45 -11.43 -1.64 -10.57
C GLY A 45 -10.69 -2.96 -10.76
N ALA A 46 -11.45 -4.05 -10.96
CA ALA A 46 -10.91 -5.41 -11.03
C ALA A 46 -9.86 -5.61 -12.13
N GLY A 47 -10.10 -5.09 -13.34
CA GLY A 47 -9.17 -5.21 -14.47
C GLY A 47 -7.81 -4.57 -14.19
N PRO A 48 -7.76 -3.25 -13.88
CA PRO A 48 -6.52 -2.55 -13.53
C PRO A 48 -5.79 -3.15 -12.32
N ILE A 49 -6.52 -3.64 -11.31
CA ILE A 49 -5.93 -4.31 -10.15
C ILE A 49 -5.17 -5.57 -10.59
N VAL A 50 -5.80 -6.44 -11.36
CA VAL A 50 -5.16 -7.69 -11.83
C VAL A 50 -3.99 -7.39 -12.75
N GLU A 51 -4.11 -6.40 -13.63
CA GLU A 51 -3.00 -5.92 -14.46
C GLU A 51 -1.82 -5.49 -13.59
N LYS A 52 -2.06 -4.72 -12.53
CA LYS A 52 -1.02 -4.31 -11.58
C LYS A 52 -0.37 -5.48 -10.85
N LEU A 53 -1.15 -6.49 -10.44
CA LEU A 53 -0.62 -7.68 -9.76
C LEU A 53 0.20 -8.58 -10.69
N THR A 54 -0.21 -8.70 -11.96
CA THR A 54 0.48 -9.49 -12.98
C THR A 54 1.73 -8.81 -13.54
N SER A 55 1.80 -7.48 -13.54
CA SER A 55 2.96 -6.71 -14.01
C SER A 55 4.11 -6.64 -13.01
N LEU A 56 3.94 -7.14 -11.79
CA LEU A 56 4.99 -7.14 -10.79
C LEU A 56 6.20 -7.97 -11.26
N PRO A 57 7.44 -7.46 -11.14
CA PRO A 57 8.61 -7.98 -11.85
C PRO A 57 9.19 -9.28 -11.27
N PHE A 58 8.46 -9.98 -10.39
CA PHE A 58 8.91 -11.22 -9.76
C PHE A 58 8.24 -12.44 -10.36
N GLY A 59 9.06 -13.43 -10.73
CA GLY A 59 8.64 -14.68 -11.38
C GLY A 59 7.95 -15.62 -10.40
N LYS A 60 8.58 -15.91 -9.26
CA LYS A 60 7.99 -16.69 -8.17
C LYS A 60 7.97 -15.89 -6.88
N VAL A 61 6.85 -15.94 -6.17
CA VAL A 61 6.74 -15.39 -4.83
C VAL A 61 6.11 -16.45 -3.94
N LYS A 62 6.52 -16.47 -2.68
CA LYS A 62 5.88 -17.28 -1.65
C LYS A 62 5.53 -16.40 -0.46
N HIS A 63 4.25 -16.35 -0.13
CA HIS A 63 3.78 -15.66 1.05
C HIS A 63 3.88 -16.58 2.27
N GLN A 64 4.52 -16.09 3.33
CA GLN A 64 4.49 -16.71 4.65
C GLN A 64 3.71 -15.82 5.60
N VAL A 65 2.51 -16.26 5.97
CA VAL A 65 1.67 -15.56 6.93
C VAL A 65 2.18 -15.80 8.34
N SER A 66 2.45 -14.72 9.07
CA SER A 66 2.88 -14.74 10.48
C SER A 66 1.70 -14.51 11.43
N THR A 67 0.91 -13.47 11.16
CA THR A 67 -0.30 -13.16 11.94
C THR A 67 -1.46 -12.84 11.02
N LEU A 68 -2.67 -13.13 11.51
CA LEU A 68 -3.94 -12.81 10.86
C LEU A 68 -4.90 -12.38 11.95
N ASP A 69 -5.34 -11.13 11.86
CA ASP A 69 -6.31 -10.54 12.76
C ASP A 69 -7.54 -10.11 11.94
N ALA A 70 -8.74 -10.46 12.40
CA ALA A 70 -9.98 -10.16 11.69
C ALA A 70 -11.01 -9.51 12.61
N GLN A 71 -11.77 -8.56 12.08
CA GLN A 71 -12.88 -7.92 12.79
C GLN A 71 -14.10 -7.80 11.87
N PRO A 72 -15.32 -7.94 12.40
CA PRO A 72 -16.54 -7.66 11.65
C PRO A 72 -16.70 -6.15 11.41
N VAL A 73 -17.25 -5.79 10.27
CA VAL A 73 -17.62 -4.42 9.88
C VAL A 73 -19.14 -4.34 9.77
N GLU A 74 -19.71 -3.14 9.94
CA GLU A 74 -21.13 -2.90 9.68
C GLU A 74 -21.53 -3.35 8.26
N GLY A 75 -22.79 -3.77 8.11
CA GLY A 75 -23.28 -4.29 6.82
C GLY A 75 -22.81 -5.71 6.48
N GLY A 76 -22.19 -6.43 7.43
CA GLY A 76 -21.75 -7.81 7.24
C GLY A 76 -20.40 -7.94 6.54
N GLY A 77 -19.62 -6.85 6.47
CA GLY A 77 -18.24 -6.89 5.98
C GLY A 77 -17.26 -7.46 7.01
N ILE A 78 -16.01 -7.69 6.57
CA ILE A 78 -14.91 -8.17 7.40
C ILE A 78 -13.67 -7.36 7.06
N ILE A 79 -12.96 -6.84 8.06
CA ILE A 79 -11.62 -6.28 7.89
C ILE A 79 -10.59 -7.29 8.39
N ILE A 80 -9.52 -7.49 7.62
CA ILE A 80 -8.48 -8.47 7.87
C ILE A 80 -7.13 -7.76 7.79
N LEU A 81 -6.32 -7.88 8.84
CA LEU A 81 -4.93 -7.47 8.84
C LEU A 81 -4.04 -8.71 8.84
N VAL A 82 -3.17 -8.79 7.84
CA VAL A 82 -2.16 -9.83 7.72
C VAL A 82 -0.78 -9.21 7.90
N THR A 83 0.06 -9.87 8.68
CA THR A 83 1.49 -9.62 8.67
C THR A 83 2.23 -10.89 8.30
N GLY A 84 3.35 -10.76 7.62
CA GLY A 84 4.09 -11.92 7.13
C GLY A 84 5.41 -11.57 6.48
N ALA A 85 5.98 -12.55 5.80
CA ALA A 85 7.17 -12.42 5.00
C ALA A 85 6.93 -12.89 3.55
N LEU A 86 7.54 -12.20 2.60
CA LEU A 86 7.63 -12.59 1.20
C LEU A 86 8.98 -13.20 0.92
N LEU A 87 8.98 -14.36 0.27
CA LEU A 87 10.18 -14.93 -0.34
C LEU A 87 10.02 -14.81 -1.84
N VAL A 88 10.94 -14.08 -2.47
CA VAL A 88 10.93 -13.85 -3.91
C VAL A 88 11.99 -14.75 -4.53
N ASP A 89 11.59 -15.52 -5.55
CA ASP A 89 12.42 -16.47 -6.28
C ASP A 89 13.20 -17.45 -5.37
N GLU A 90 14.53 -17.54 -5.53
CA GLU A 90 15.43 -18.34 -4.67
C GLU A 90 16.15 -17.46 -3.63
N GLU A 91 15.66 -16.24 -3.40
CA GLU A 91 16.31 -15.31 -2.49
C GLU A 91 16.20 -15.80 -1.04
N GLN A 92 17.35 -15.82 -0.36
CA GLN A 92 17.46 -16.28 1.02
C GLN A 92 16.88 -15.28 2.02
N ARG A 93 16.63 -14.03 1.60
CA ARG A 93 16.22 -12.95 2.51
C ARG A 93 14.71 -12.70 2.44
N PRO A 94 13.93 -13.14 3.44
CA PRO A 94 12.52 -12.80 3.52
C PRO A 94 12.34 -11.29 3.70
N MET A 95 11.34 -10.72 3.02
CA MET A 95 10.91 -9.33 3.20
C MET A 95 9.62 -9.28 4.00
N ASN A 96 9.61 -8.56 5.11
CA ASN A 96 8.40 -8.42 5.91
C ASN A 96 7.38 -7.55 5.16
N TYR A 97 6.11 -7.90 5.28
CA TYR A 97 5.00 -7.13 4.71
C TYR A 97 3.84 -7.04 5.69
N SER A 98 2.98 -6.05 5.47
CA SER A 98 1.67 -5.92 6.06
C SER A 98 0.66 -5.73 4.94
N GLN A 99 -0.45 -6.45 5.01
CA GLN A 99 -1.54 -6.30 4.06
C GLN A 99 -2.87 -6.22 4.79
N CYS A 100 -3.73 -5.29 4.37
CA CYS A 100 -5.06 -5.10 4.93
C CYS A 100 -6.10 -5.33 3.85
N PHE A 101 -7.08 -6.18 4.13
CA PHE A 101 -8.22 -6.44 3.26
C PHE A 101 -9.52 -6.00 3.93
N GLN A 102 -10.41 -5.43 3.15
CA GLN A 102 -11.80 -5.26 3.52
C GLN A 102 -12.67 -6.08 2.59
N LEU A 103 -13.35 -7.07 3.13
CA LEU A 103 -14.31 -7.92 2.44
C LEU A 103 -15.72 -7.35 2.62
N LEU A 104 -16.50 -7.32 1.55
CA LEU A 104 -17.92 -7.03 1.60
C LEU A 104 -18.72 -8.20 1.03
N PRO A 105 -19.93 -8.44 1.54
CA PRO A 105 -20.81 -9.46 0.98
C PRO A 105 -21.29 -9.06 -0.42
N ASP A 106 -21.37 -10.01 -1.33
CA ASP A 106 -21.83 -9.78 -2.71
C ASP A 106 -23.35 -9.91 -2.89
N GLY A 107 -24.09 -10.18 -1.81
CA GLY A 107 -25.53 -10.41 -1.81
C GLY A 107 -25.97 -11.81 -2.26
N ALA A 108 -25.05 -12.62 -2.81
CA ALA A 108 -25.28 -14.01 -3.23
C ALA A 108 -24.76 -15.03 -2.20
N GLY A 109 -24.28 -14.56 -1.06
CA GLY A 109 -23.72 -15.39 0.01
C GLY A 109 -22.21 -15.58 -0.07
N SER A 110 -21.53 -14.88 -0.99
CA SER A 110 -20.08 -14.84 -1.08
C SER A 110 -19.53 -13.46 -0.66
N TYR A 111 -18.21 -13.33 -0.67
CA TYR A 111 -17.50 -12.09 -0.37
C TYR A 111 -16.63 -11.67 -1.56
N PHE A 112 -16.41 -10.37 -1.68
CA PHE A 112 -15.44 -9.79 -2.60
C PHE A 112 -14.55 -8.80 -1.86
N ILE A 113 -13.37 -8.53 -2.41
CA ILE A 113 -12.41 -7.59 -1.86
C ILE A 113 -12.82 -6.18 -2.27
N PHE A 114 -13.26 -5.37 -1.31
CA PHE A 114 -13.56 -3.97 -1.54
C PHE A 114 -12.31 -3.09 -1.45
N ASN A 115 -11.51 -3.26 -0.39
CA ASN A 115 -10.22 -2.58 -0.25
C ASN A 115 -9.10 -3.59 -0.04
N ASP A 116 -7.96 -3.33 -0.64
CA ASP A 116 -6.71 -4.08 -0.50
C ASP A 116 -5.56 -3.08 -0.35
N ILE A 117 -4.81 -3.12 0.75
CA ILE A 117 -3.70 -2.22 1.01
C ILE A 117 -2.49 -3.05 1.35
N PHE A 118 -1.47 -2.99 0.51
CA PHE A 118 -0.22 -3.74 0.64
C PHE A 118 0.97 -2.80 0.88
N LYS A 119 1.77 -3.12 1.90
CA LYS A 119 3.02 -2.44 2.24
C LYS A 119 4.11 -3.38 2.69
N LEU A 120 5.31 -3.19 2.15
CA LEU A 120 6.57 -3.76 2.64
C LEU A 120 7.00 -3.03 3.91
N VAL A 121 7.53 -3.82 4.85
CA VAL A 121 8.06 -3.35 6.13
C VAL A 121 9.57 -3.52 6.10
N PHE A 122 10.27 -2.41 5.92
CA PHE A 122 11.73 -2.39 5.95
C PHE A 122 12.23 -2.27 7.38
N GLU A 123 13.02 -3.24 7.83
CA GLU A 123 13.76 -3.12 9.08
C GLU A 123 14.75 -1.96 8.95
N ARG A 124 14.76 -1.07 9.95
CA ARG A 124 15.82 -0.07 10.05
C ARG A 124 17.15 -0.81 10.22
N ALA A 125 18.11 -0.52 9.34
CA ALA A 125 19.49 -0.92 9.56
C ALA A 125 19.91 -0.45 10.97
N HIS A 126 20.39 -1.40 11.78
CA HIS A 126 20.90 -1.12 13.11
C HIS A 126 21.99 -0.04 13.01
N GLN A 127 21.73 1.15 13.56
CA GLN A 127 22.75 2.17 13.72
C GLN A 127 23.84 1.60 14.63
N ARG A 128 25.07 1.53 14.13
CA ARG A 128 26.20 1.11 14.96
C ARG A 128 26.44 2.19 16.03
N PRO A 129 26.85 1.81 17.26
CA PRO A 129 27.25 2.80 18.26
C PRO A 129 28.45 3.58 17.72
N GLY A 130 28.28 4.88 17.42
CA GLY A 130 29.36 5.78 17.00
C GLY A 130 29.17 6.56 15.69
N GLU A 131 28.09 6.37 14.93
CA GLU A 131 27.77 7.26 13.81
C GLU A 131 27.24 8.61 14.31
N PRO A 132 27.71 9.76 13.76
CA PRO A 132 27.26 11.07 14.20
C PRO A 132 25.75 11.20 13.98
N MET A 133 25.04 11.51 15.06
CA MET A 133 23.60 11.79 15.02
C MET A 133 23.39 13.00 14.11
N LEU A 134 22.89 12.78 12.89
CA LEU A 134 22.35 13.86 12.07
C LEU A 134 21.14 14.42 12.82
N THR A 135 21.39 15.47 13.60
CA THR A 135 20.39 16.30 14.26
C THR A 135 19.62 17.09 13.22
N HIS A 136 18.68 16.43 12.57
CA HIS A 136 17.53 17.12 12.02
C HIS A 136 16.29 16.27 12.23
N CYS A 137 15.34 16.83 12.97
CA CYS A 137 13.96 16.40 12.97
C CYS A 137 13.40 16.55 11.55
N ASP A 138 13.67 15.61 10.66
CA ASP A 138 12.92 15.51 9.41
C ASP A 138 11.62 14.76 9.69
N SER A 139 10.63 15.50 10.18
CA SER A 139 9.21 15.19 9.94
C SER A 139 8.84 15.24 8.44
N HIS A 140 9.85 15.30 7.56
CA HIS A 140 9.78 15.31 6.10
C HIS A 140 10.62 14.19 5.46
N ARG A 141 10.85 13.05 6.14
CA ARG A 141 11.57 11.89 5.56
C ARG A 141 10.67 10.72 5.13
N TYR A 142 9.41 11.02 4.81
CA TYR A 142 8.61 10.23 3.88
C TYR A 142 8.15 11.08 2.67
N PRO A 143 9.09 11.55 1.83
CA PRO A 143 8.76 11.70 0.42
C PRO A 143 9.85 10.98 -0.35
N ILE A 144 9.53 9.76 -0.82
CA ILE A 144 10.36 9.04 -1.81
C ILE A 144 11.80 8.86 -1.31
N ALA A 145 12.02 7.91 -0.40
CA ALA A 145 13.36 7.45 -0.07
C ALA A 145 13.97 6.75 -1.29
N PHE A 146 14.56 7.53 -2.19
CA PHE A 146 15.29 6.98 -3.33
C PHE A 146 16.45 7.86 -3.83
N LYS A 147 16.59 9.11 -3.37
CA LYS A 147 17.62 9.97 -3.94
C LYS A 147 18.94 10.06 -3.16
N GLU A 148 19.08 9.37 -2.04
CA GLU A 148 20.36 9.36 -1.29
C GLU A 148 20.66 7.99 -0.67
N ILE A 149 20.66 6.94 -1.49
CA ILE A 149 21.63 5.85 -1.25
C ILE A 149 22.86 6.27 -2.08
N SER A 150 23.65 7.17 -1.47
CA SER A 150 24.94 7.61 -1.99
C SER A 150 25.83 6.39 -2.27
N ASN A 151 26.61 6.50 -3.33
CA ASN A 151 27.49 5.50 -3.95
C ASN A 151 28.63 4.93 -3.05
N ASP A 152 28.48 4.89 -1.72
CA ASP A 152 29.54 4.47 -0.78
C ASP A 152 29.39 3.04 -0.22
N ASP A 153 28.35 2.29 -0.62
CA ASP A 153 28.09 0.93 -0.12
C ASP A 153 28.83 -0.19 -0.90
N ASP A 154 29.81 0.14 -1.74
CA ASP A 154 30.65 -0.79 -2.52
C ASP A 154 31.53 -1.74 -1.67
N ARG A 155 31.48 -1.63 -0.32
CA ARG A 155 32.28 -2.45 0.61
C ARG A 155 31.47 -3.42 1.47
N ARG A 156 30.16 -3.54 1.27
CA ARG A 156 29.34 -4.56 1.93
C ARG A 156 28.78 -5.47 0.85
N GLY A 157 29.31 -6.68 0.74
CA GLY A 157 28.98 -7.67 -0.29
C GLY A 157 27.50 -8.06 -0.33
N VAL A 158 26.66 -7.18 -0.88
CA VAL A 158 25.27 -7.39 -1.23
C VAL A 158 25.17 -7.08 -2.72
N ARG A 159 24.72 -8.05 -3.50
CA ARG A 159 24.62 -7.92 -4.95
C ARG A 159 23.66 -6.78 -5.28
N HIS A 160 24.25 -5.67 -5.70
CA HIS A 160 23.66 -4.36 -6.00
C HIS A 160 22.51 -4.41 -7.02
N GLU A 161 22.34 -5.52 -7.73
CA GLU A 161 21.41 -5.67 -8.84
C GLU A 161 19.98 -6.00 -8.35
N GLU A 162 19.86 -6.82 -7.29
CA GLU A 162 18.58 -7.34 -6.80
C GLU A 162 17.82 -6.31 -5.95
N PHE A 163 18.55 -5.52 -5.16
CA PHE A 163 17.98 -4.38 -4.42
C PHE A 163 17.40 -3.34 -5.39
N GLN A 164 18.05 -3.11 -6.55
CA GLN A 164 17.59 -2.17 -7.58
C GLN A 164 16.28 -2.58 -8.25
N TYR A 165 15.94 -3.88 -8.33
CA TYR A 165 14.66 -4.36 -8.89
C TYR A 165 13.47 -4.01 -8.00
N ILE A 166 13.59 -4.20 -6.68
CA ILE A 166 12.54 -3.87 -5.71
C ILE A 166 12.40 -2.34 -5.59
N CYS A 167 13.53 -1.67 -5.61
CA CYS A 167 13.62 -0.22 -5.73
C CYS A 167 12.91 0.26 -7.01
N ALA A 168 13.15 -0.35 -8.17
CA ALA A 168 12.44 -0.03 -9.42
C ALA A 168 10.92 -0.27 -9.27
N MET A 169 10.48 -1.35 -8.63
CA MET A 169 9.05 -1.63 -8.38
C MET A 169 8.35 -0.51 -7.60
N VAL A 170 8.95 -0.02 -6.51
CA VAL A 170 8.39 1.09 -5.73
C VAL A 170 8.39 2.39 -6.55
N ARG A 171 9.46 2.61 -7.33
CA ARG A 171 9.61 3.78 -8.20
C ARG A 171 8.57 3.78 -9.34
N ASP A 172 8.33 2.65 -9.98
CA ASP A 172 7.40 2.49 -11.09
C ASP A 172 5.94 2.60 -10.59
N SER A 173 5.64 2.02 -9.41
CA SER A 173 4.34 2.21 -8.75
C SER A 173 4.04 3.69 -8.44
N LEU A 174 5.04 4.43 -7.96
CA LEU A 174 4.92 5.88 -7.75
C LEU A 174 4.77 6.65 -9.07
N HIS A 175 5.47 6.24 -10.13
CA HIS A 175 5.35 6.85 -11.46
C HIS A 175 3.94 6.66 -12.07
N ASP A 176 3.36 5.47 -11.94
CA ASP A 176 1.98 5.18 -12.36
C ASP A 176 0.98 6.11 -11.66
N THR A 177 1.18 6.35 -10.37
CA THR A 177 0.32 7.24 -9.55
C THR A 177 0.38 8.69 -10.04
N LEU A 178 1.55 9.15 -10.46
CA LEU A 178 1.76 10.49 -11.01
C LEU A 178 1.16 10.64 -12.42
N GLN A 179 1.22 9.58 -13.25
CA GLN A 179 0.64 9.59 -14.59
C GLN A 179 -0.89 9.42 -14.58
N ALA A 180 -1.44 8.68 -13.63
CA ALA A 180 -2.88 8.46 -13.47
C ALA A 180 -3.63 9.67 -12.89
N GLY A 181 -2.94 10.73 -12.47
CA GLY A 181 -3.56 11.96 -11.98
C GLY A 181 -4.35 11.80 -10.68
N LEU A 182 -4.12 10.72 -9.91
CA LEU A 182 -4.83 10.39 -8.67
C LEU A 182 -4.30 11.13 -7.43
N VAL A 183 -3.52 12.19 -7.62
CA VAL A 183 -3.24 13.20 -6.58
C VAL A 183 -4.38 14.22 -6.60
N TRP A 184 -5.17 14.27 -5.53
CA TRP A 184 -6.32 15.16 -5.41
C TRP A 184 -5.94 16.64 -5.63
N PRO A 185 -6.78 17.43 -6.33
CA PRO A 185 -6.45 18.79 -6.74
C PRO A 185 -6.44 19.75 -5.55
N GLU A 186 -5.36 20.54 -5.44
CA GLU A 186 -5.27 21.72 -4.58
C GLU A 186 -6.17 22.89 -5.05
N LYS A 187 -7.24 22.60 -5.81
CA LYS A 187 -8.16 23.58 -6.40
C LYS A 187 -9.62 23.19 -6.24
N LEU A 188 -10.04 22.85 -5.02
CA LEU A 188 -11.45 22.78 -4.67
C LEU A 188 -11.74 23.46 -3.33
N ASN A 189 -11.31 24.71 -3.16
CA ASN A 189 -11.94 25.63 -2.21
C ASN A 189 -11.65 27.11 -2.51
N LYS A 190 -12.19 27.67 -3.61
CA LYS A 190 -12.42 29.13 -3.77
C LYS A 190 -13.60 29.44 -4.72
N GLN A 191 -14.70 28.68 -4.64
CA GLN A 191 -15.97 29.09 -5.25
C GLN A 191 -17.09 29.41 -4.25
N HIS A 192 -16.78 29.46 -2.95
CA HIS A 192 -17.65 30.04 -1.92
C HIS A 192 -16.96 31.23 -1.22
N ALA A 193 -16.59 32.23 -2.02
CA ALA A 193 -16.25 33.55 -1.50
C ALA A 193 -17.00 34.61 -2.32
N SER A 194 -18.32 34.49 -2.34
CA SER A 194 -19.24 35.57 -2.69
C SER A 194 -20.13 35.80 -1.48
N GLU A 195 -19.73 36.73 -0.63
CA GLU A 195 -20.58 37.52 0.28
C GLU A 195 -19.65 38.41 1.10
N GLU A 196 -19.47 39.65 0.66
CA GLU A 196 -18.96 40.73 1.51
C GLU A 196 -20.05 41.15 2.50
N PRO A 197 -19.79 41.21 3.81
CA PRO A 197 -20.52 42.11 4.69
C PRO A 197 -19.74 43.43 4.78
N THR A 198 -20.37 44.49 4.29
CA THR A 198 -19.93 45.88 4.45
C THR A 198 -19.83 46.24 5.94
N CYS A 199 -18.60 46.38 6.45
CA CYS A 199 -18.38 46.92 7.79
C CYS A 199 -18.39 48.46 7.72
N SER A 200 -19.49 49.05 8.16
CA SER A 200 -19.67 50.48 8.37
C SER A 200 -18.58 51.05 9.28
N LYS A 201 -17.80 52.01 8.78
CA LYS A 201 -17.00 52.91 9.63
C LYS A 201 -17.90 54.03 10.14
N GLN A 202 -18.33 53.93 11.40
CA GLN A 202 -18.68 55.09 12.22
C GLN A 202 -17.61 55.25 13.29
N GLY A 203 -17.00 56.45 13.36
CA GLY A 203 -15.96 56.75 14.35
C GLY A 203 -15.27 58.09 14.15
N THR A 204 -15.94 59.17 14.57
CA THR A 204 -15.42 60.33 15.33
C THR A 204 -14.20 61.14 14.83
N GLY A 205 -14.46 62.43 14.58
CA GLY A 205 -13.67 63.57 15.08
C GLY A 205 -12.45 64.02 14.25
N TYR A 206 -12.54 65.14 13.55
CA TYR A 206 -12.19 66.50 14.01
C TYR A 206 -12.84 67.54 13.09
#